data_AF-A0A4Q3T9E8-F1
#
_entry.id   AF-A0A4Q3T9E8-F1
#
_cell.length_a   1.000
_cell.length_b   1.000
_cell.length_c   1.000
_cell.angle_alpha   90.00
_cell.angle_beta   90.00
_cell.angle_gamma   90.00
#
_symmetry.space_group_name_H-M   'P 1'
#
loop_
_entity.id
_entity.type
_entity.pdbx_description
1 polymer ?
#
loop_
_entity_poly.entity_id
_entity_poly.type
_entity_poly.pdbx_seq_one_letter_code
_entity_poly.pdbx_strand_id
1 'polypeptide(L)'
;GRAWCSLYIGGRKKTEIVDRGPYSISRNPLYVFSFIGAFGIGAQSGSVTLGLLFTLAAIGIFHLTVLKEERWLEASFGQTYAAYKRRTPRFGPDFRLWRDEPELNVRPSFFLTTIRDGLVFLLAVPLFEAIDLAQANGWLTVLARLP
;
A
#
# COMPACT_ATOMS: atom_id res chain seq x y z
N GLY A 1 5.20 -0.58 -6.78
CA GLY A 1 4.03 0.11 -6.21
C GLY A 1 4.41 1.18 -5.20
N ARG A 2 4.56 0.82 -3.91
CA ARG A 2 4.82 1.79 -2.82
C ARG A 2 6.05 2.67 -3.04
N ALA A 3 7.17 2.10 -3.50
CA ALA A 3 8.39 2.84 -3.80
C ALA A 3 8.14 3.94 -4.85
N TRP A 4 7.33 3.67 -5.88
CA TRP A 4 6.94 4.66 -6.88
C TRP A 4 6.13 5.81 -6.27
N CYS A 5 5.15 5.52 -5.40
CA CYS A 5 4.42 6.57 -4.67
C CYS A 5 5.33 7.41 -3.77
N SER A 6 6.39 6.81 -3.21
CA SER A 6 7.35 7.53 -2.37
C SER A 6 8.15 8.58 -3.14
N LEU A 7 8.34 8.42 -4.45
CA LEU A 7 9.04 9.39 -5.30
C LEU A 7 8.29 10.73 -5.39
N TYR A 8 6.96 10.71 -5.41
CA TYR A 8 6.13 11.91 -5.54
C TYR A 8 5.86 12.60 -4.19
N ILE A 9 5.78 11.82 -3.09
CA ILE A 9 5.42 12.36 -1.76
C ILE A 9 6.65 12.60 -0.86
N GLY A 10 7.78 11.96 -1.17
CA GLY A 10 8.98 11.92 -0.34
C GLY A 10 9.63 13.29 -0.14
N GLY A 11 9.28 13.96 0.97
CA GLY A 11 9.79 15.28 1.34
C GLY A 11 8.79 16.43 1.17
N ARG A 12 7.63 16.19 0.55
CA ARG A 12 6.58 17.20 0.27
C ARG A 12 5.27 16.97 1.02
N LYS A 13 5.13 15.82 1.72
CA LYS A 13 3.90 15.37 2.41
C LYS A 13 3.25 16.41 3.34
N LYS A 14 3.99 17.41 3.81
CA LYS A 14 3.52 18.40 4.80
C LYS A 14 3.41 19.83 4.27
N THR A 15 3.89 20.08 3.06
CA THR A 15 4.00 21.43 2.50
C THR A 15 3.02 21.67 1.37
N GLU A 16 2.60 20.62 0.64
CA GLU A 16 1.66 20.75 -0.48
C GLU A 16 0.84 19.48 -0.72
N ILE A 17 -0.28 19.63 -1.41
CA ILE A 17 -1.08 18.50 -1.91
C ILE A 17 -0.41 17.94 -3.16
N VAL A 18 0.13 16.73 -3.03
CA VAL A 18 0.65 15.97 -4.16
C VAL A 18 -0.51 15.34 -4.92
N ASP A 19 -0.77 15.81 -6.15
CA ASP A 19 -1.89 15.36 -7.00
C ASP A 19 -1.42 14.83 -8.38
N ARG A 20 -0.11 14.58 -8.51
CA ARG A 20 0.57 14.09 -9.72
C ARG A 20 1.08 12.66 -9.53
N GLY A 21 1.40 12.01 -10.66
CA GLY A 21 1.83 10.64 -10.71
C GLY A 21 0.77 9.69 -10.17
N PRO A 22 1.11 8.72 -9.31
CA PRO A 22 0.13 7.80 -8.71
C PRO A 22 -0.99 8.50 -7.93
N TYR A 23 -0.74 9.72 -7.43
CA TYR A 23 -1.74 10.50 -6.70
C TYR A 23 -2.77 11.16 -7.65
N SER A 24 -2.49 11.23 -8.95
CA SER A 24 -3.47 11.73 -9.93
C SER A 24 -4.62 10.75 -10.16
N ILE A 25 -4.32 9.44 -10.13
CA ILE A 25 -5.26 8.35 -10.42
C ILE A 25 -6.01 7.86 -9.18
N SER A 26 -5.45 8.03 -7.99
CA SER A 26 -6.06 7.65 -6.70
C SER A 26 -5.52 8.55 -5.60
N ARG A 27 -6.35 8.93 -4.63
CA ARG A 27 -5.90 9.78 -3.51
C ARG A 27 -4.98 9.06 -2.54
N ASN A 28 -5.12 7.73 -2.46
CA ASN A 28 -4.42 6.88 -1.50
C ASN A 28 -3.68 5.73 -2.21
N PRO A 29 -2.87 6.00 -3.26
CA PRO A 29 -2.28 4.96 -4.10
C PRO A 29 -1.28 4.09 -3.33
N LEU A 30 -0.60 4.66 -2.33
CA LEU A 30 0.29 3.94 -1.44
C LEU A 30 -0.44 2.82 -0.69
N TYR A 31 -1.66 3.08 -0.22
CA TYR A 31 -2.49 2.09 0.45
C TYR A 31 -3.02 1.04 -0.52
N VAL A 32 -3.42 1.43 -1.74
CA VAL A 32 -3.82 0.49 -2.80
C VAL A 32 -2.70 -0.52 -3.07
N PHE A 33 -1.46 -0.06 -3.26
CA PHE A 33 -0.32 -0.96 -3.43
C PHE A 33 0.02 -1.77 -2.17
N SER A 34 -0.38 -1.31 -0.98
CA SER A 34 -0.23 -2.07 0.25
C SER A 34 -1.25 -3.20 0.34
N PHE A 35 -2.47 -2.99 -0.13
CA PHE A 35 -3.51 -4.02 -0.22
C PHE A 35 -3.12 -5.11 -1.21
N ILE A 36 -2.57 -4.72 -2.37
CA ILE A 36 -2.01 -5.65 -3.36
C ILE A 36 -0.82 -6.42 -2.76
N GLY A 37 0.07 -5.74 -2.03
CA GLY A 37 1.17 -6.39 -1.32
C GLY A 37 0.69 -7.41 -0.29
N ALA A 38 -0.28 -7.04 0.55
CA ALA A 38 -0.88 -7.93 1.55
C ALA A 38 -1.54 -9.16 0.91
N PHE A 39 -2.24 -8.97 -0.21
CA PHE A 39 -2.78 -10.08 -1.00
C PHE A 39 -1.65 -11.02 -1.46
N GLY A 40 -0.59 -10.47 -2.05
CA GLY A 40 0.56 -11.24 -2.54
C GLY A 40 1.26 -12.02 -1.43
N ILE A 41 1.35 -11.48 -0.21
CA ILE A 41 1.89 -12.20 0.96
C ILE A 41 1.01 -13.40 1.30
N GLY A 42 -0.31 -13.20 1.44
CA GLY A 42 -1.20 -14.31 1.75
C GLY A 42 -1.23 -15.36 0.63
N ALA A 43 -1.21 -14.94 -0.64
CA ALA A 43 -1.23 -15.82 -1.80
C ALA A 43 0.05 -16.66 -1.96
N GLN A 44 1.19 -16.25 -1.37
CA GLN A 44 2.43 -17.06 -1.37
C GLN A 44 2.28 -18.38 -0.59
N SER A 45 1.28 -18.50 0.29
CA SER A 45 0.92 -19.76 0.93
C SER A 45 0.21 -20.76 0.00
N GLY A 46 -0.06 -20.37 -1.26
CA GLY A 46 -0.88 -21.15 -2.19
C GLY A 46 -2.39 -20.99 -1.97
N SER A 47 -2.84 -20.29 -0.92
CA SER A 47 -4.26 -20.08 -0.61
C SER A 47 -4.73 -18.67 -1.04
N VAL A 48 -5.71 -18.63 -1.94
CA VAL A 48 -6.40 -17.38 -2.30
C VAL A 48 -7.17 -16.82 -1.10
N THR A 49 -7.69 -17.70 -0.26
CA THR A 49 -8.42 -17.34 0.97
C THR A 49 -7.52 -16.55 1.92
N LEU A 50 -6.28 -16.99 2.14
CA LEU A 50 -5.30 -16.27 2.94
C LEU A 50 -4.92 -14.92 2.31
N GLY A 51 -4.77 -14.88 0.99
CA GLY A 51 -4.60 -13.63 0.24
C GLY A 51 -5.71 -12.62 0.55
N LEU A 52 -6.97 -13.02 0.38
CA LEU A 52 -8.12 -12.16 0.66
C LEU A 52 -8.22 -11.75 2.14
N LEU A 53 -7.97 -12.67 3.07
CA LEU A 53 -7.98 -12.39 4.49
C LEU A 53 -6.96 -11.30 4.86
N PHE A 54 -5.73 -11.41 4.34
CA PHE A 54 -4.68 -10.42 4.58
C PHE A 54 -5.02 -9.07 3.95
N THR A 55 -5.63 -9.07 2.76
CA THR A 55 -6.13 -7.84 2.14
C THR A 55 -7.22 -7.18 2.96
N LEU A 56 -8.21 -7.94 3.44
CA LEU A 56 -9.31 -7.41 4.28
C LEU A 56 -8.77 -6.87 5.61
N ALA A 57 -7.84 -7.59 6.24
CA ALA A 57 -7.16 -7.13 7.44
C ALA A 57 -6.41 -5.81 7.18
N ALA A 58 -5.65 -5.72 6.09
CA ALA A 58 -4.94 -4.52 5.70
C ALA A 58 -5.92 -3.34 5.46
N ILE A 59 -7.03 -3.57 4.76
CA ILE A 59 -8.07 -2.56 4.56
C ILE A 59 -8.61 -2.08 5.92
N GLY A 60 -8.97 -2.98 6.83
CA GLY A 60 -9.48 -2.63 8.16
C GLY A 60 -8.49 -1.80 8.97
N ILE A 61 -7.21 -2.21 9.01
CA ILE A 61 -6.14 -1.52 9.72
C ILE A 61 -5.91 -0.11 9.15
N PHE A 62 -5.81 0.00 7.82
CA PHE A 62 -5.46 1.26 7.19
C PHE A 62 -6.64 2.21 6.96
N HIS A 63 -7.89 1.73 7.05
CA HIS A 63 -9.07 2.57 6.83
C HIS A 63 -9.12 3.76 7.77
N LEU A 64 -8.90 3.54 9.08
CA LEU A 64 -8.90 4.60 10.08
C LEU A 64 -7.76 5.61 9.84
N THR A 65 -6.58 5.11 9.46
CA THR A 65 -5.42 5.94 9.14
C THR A 65 -5.70 6.84 7.95
N VAL A 66 -6.28 6.29 6.87
CA VAL A 66 -6.68 7.07 5.69
C VAL A 66 -7.68 8.16 6.07
N LEU A 67 -8.73 7.82 6.83
CA LEU A 67 -9.71 8.82 7.26
C LEU A 67 -9.08 9.94 8.10
N LYS A 68 -8.14 9.61 8.98
CA LYS A 68 -7.42 10.60 9.78
C LYS A 68 -6.54 11.48 8.91
N GLU A 69 -5.81 10.91 7.95
CA GLU A 69 -4.99 11.66 7.00
C GLU A 69 -5.85 12.59 6.13
N GLU A 70 -6.98 12.11 5.59
CA GLU A 70 -7.88 12.95 4.78
C GLU A 70 -8.48 14.11 5.58
N ARG A 71 -8.89 13.88 6.83
CA ARG A 71 -9.39 14.95 7.73
C ARG A 71 -8.31 15.98 8.02
N TRP A 72 -7.07 15.54 8.24
CA TRP A 72 -5.95 16.44 8.45
C TRP A 72 -5.66 17.27 7.19
N LEU A 73 -5.65 16.64 6.01
CA LEU A 73 -5.46 17.33 4.72
C LEU A 73 -6.59 18.35 4.44
N GLU A 74 -7.83 18.01 4.76
CA GLU A 74 -8.98 18.90 4.64
C GLU A 74 -8.85 20.11 5.59
N ALA A 75 -8.40 19.89 6.83
CA ALA A 75 -8.15 20.96 7.79
C ALA A 75 -6.95 21.85 7.40
N SER A 76 -5.88 21.27 6.87
CA SER A 76 -4.65 22.00 6.54
C SER A 76 -4.70 22.73 5.19
N PHE A 77 -5.40 22.18 4.19
CA PHE A 77 -5.37 22.68 2.81
C PHE A 77 -6.74 23.13 2.27
N GLY A 78 -7.83 22.96 3.05
CA GLY A 78 -9.15 23.52 2.76
C GLY A 78 -9.65 23.27 1.33
N GLN A 79 -9.91 24.35 0.58
CA GLN A 79 -10.45 24.28 -0.78
C GLN A 79 -9.53 23.54 -1.77
N THR A 80 -8.20 23.63 -1.61
CA THR A 80 -7.25 22.93 -2.49
C THR A 80 -7.45 21.41 -2.39
N TYR A 81 -7.63 20.90 -1.18
CA TYR A 81 -7.91 19.49 -0.97
C TYR A 81 -9.34 19.11 -1.40
N ALA A 82 -10.33 19.97 -1.19
CA ALA A 82 -11.71 19.73 -1.65
C ALA A 82 -11.79 19.61 -3.20
N ALA A 83 -11.06 20.47 -3.92
CA ALA A 83 -10.95 20.39 -5.37
C ALA A 83 -10.26 19.10 -5.84
N TYR A 84 -9.26 18.63 -5.08
CA TYR A 84 -8.59 17.35 -5.32
C TYR A 84 -9.51 16.14 -5.08
N LYS A 85 -10.24 16.15 -3.98
CA LYS A 85 -11.21 15.12 -3.59
C LYS A 85 -12.34 14.93 -4.61
N ARG A 86 -12.75 16.01 -5.28
CA ARG A 86 -13.75 15.97 -6.35
C ARG A 86 -13.26 15.32 -7.64
N ARG A 87 -11.97 15.50 -7.98
CA ARG A 87 -11.41 15.00 -9.25
C ARG A 87 -10.86 13.58 -9.14
N THR A 88 -10.34 13.18 -7.98
CA THR A 88 -9.60 11.92 -7.83
C THR A 88 -10.32 10.95 -6.87
N PRO A 89 -10.53 9.68 -7.26
CA PRO A 89 -11.16 8.67 -6.42
C PRO A 89 -10.30 8.32 -5.18
N ARG A 90 -10.92 7.78 -4.11
CA ARG A 90 -10.20 7.49 -2.86
C ARG A 90 -9.24 6.31 -2.98
N PHE A 91 -9.72 5.19 -3.52
CA PHE A 91 -8.96 3.94 -3.64
C PHE A 91 -8.98 3.38 -5.07
N GLY A 92 -10.16 3.21 -5.68
CA GLY A 92 -10.30 2.66 -7.04
C GLY A 92 -9.58 3.55 -8.07
N PRO A 93 -8.41 3.15 -8.58
CA PRO A 93 -7.60 4.02 -9.41
C PRO A 93 -8.27 4.23 -10.78
N ASP A 94 -8.40 5.49 -11.18
CA ASP A 94 -8.82 5.84 -12.54
C ASP A 94 -7.61 6.26 -13.37
N PHE A 95 -7.12 5.35 -14.20
CA PHE A 95 -5.94 5.58 -15.05
C PHE A 95 -6.14 6.70 -16.08
N ARG A 96 -7.37 7.09 -16.39
CA ARG A 96 -7.66 8.21 -17.30
C ARG A 96 -7.26 9.56 -16.71
N LEU A 97 -7.17 9.64 -15.37
CA LEU A 97 -6.76 10.84 -14.65
C LEU A 97 -5.25 11.00 -14.54
N TRP A 98 -4.48 10.12 -15.19
CA TRP A 98 -3.02 10.14 -15.13
C TRP A 98 -2.46 11.50 -15.55
N ARG A 99 -1.74 12.14 -14.63
CA ARG A 99 -1.04 13.40 -14.84
C ARG A 99 0.31 13.33 -14.15
N ASP A 100 1.38 13.42 -14.93
CA ASP A 100 2.74 13.35 -14.42
C ASP A 100 3.40 14.73 -14.28
N GLU A 101 4.56 14.76 -13.65
CA GLU A 101 5.45 15.92 -13.55
C GLU A 101 6.73 15.61 -14.35
N PRO A 102 7.21 16.53 -15.23
CA PRO A 102 8.39 16.28 -16.05
C PRO A 102 9.67 16.12 -15.21
N GLU A 103 9.73 16.75 -14.04
CA GLU A 103 10.89 16.68 -13.14
C GLU A 103 10.44 16.39 -11.70
N LEU A 104 11.15 15.45 -11.06
CA LEU A 104 10.88 15.05 -9.69
C LEU A 104 12.11 15.32 -8.81
N ASN A 105 11.92 16.17 -7.80
CA ASN A 105 12.91 16.32 -6.73
C ASN A 105 12.71 15.22 -5.69
N VAL A 106 13.53 14.16 -5.77
CA VAL A 106 13.41 12.96 -4.94
C VAL A 106 14.41 13.02 -3.79
N ARG A 107 13.99 12.58 -2.60
CA ARG A 107 14.90 12.26 -1.49
C ARG A 107 15.22 10.76 -1.49
N PRO A 108 16.44 10.34 -1.93
CA PRO A 108 16.74 8.92 -2.14
C PRO A 108 16.58 8.05 -0.90
N SER A 109 16.83 8.59 0.29
CA SER A 109 16.71 7.86 1.55
C SER A 109 15.29 7.31 1.78
N PHE A 110 14.24 8.09 1.47
CA PHE A 110 12.85 7.62 1.60
C PHE A 110 12.49 6.54 0.59
N PHE A 111 13.00 6.68 -0.63
CA PHE A 111 12.80 5.71 -1.69
C PHE A 111 13.46 4.37 -1.36
N LEU A 112 14.74 4.39 -0.99
CA LEU A 112 15.49 3.19 -0.59
C LEU A 112 14.92 2.53 0.66
N THR A 113 14.45 3.32 1.64
CA THR A 113 13.74 2.77 2.80
C THR A 113 12.51 1.99 2.36
N THR A 114 11.70 2.57 1.47
CA THR A 114 10.48 1.91 0.98
C THR A 114 10.77 0.65 0.16
N ILE A 115 11.87 0.63 -0.60
CA ILE A 115 12.34 -0.58 -1.29
C ILE A 115 12.73 -1.64 -0.27
N ARG A 116 13.57 -1.28 0.71
CA ARG A 116 14.04 -2.20 1.75
C ARG A 116 12.89 -2.80 2.54
N ASP A 117 11.90 -1.99 2.92
CA ASP A 117 10.70 -2.46 3.61
C ASP A 117 9.92 -3.45 2.73
N GLY A 118 9.92 -3.24 1.41
CA GLY A 118 9.34 -4.18 0.45
C GLY A 118 10.08 -5.51 0.34
N LEU A 119 11.41 -5.52 0.53
CA LEU A 119 12.21 -6.75 0.50
C LEU A 119 11.85 -7.70 1.64
N VAL A 120 11.36 -7.18 2.77
CA VAL A 120 10.84 -8.02 3.87
C VAL A 120 9.70 -8.92 3.40
N PHE A 121 8.93 -8.52 2.39
CA PHE A 121 7.89 -9.37 1.82
C PHE A 121 8.43 -10.61 1.12
N LEU A 122 9.69 -10.60 0.64
CA LEU A 122 10.33 -11.78 0.06
C LEU A 122 10.69 -12.80 1.14
N LEU A 123 10.84 -12.38 2.40
CA LEU A 123 11.02 -13.30 3.52
C LEU A 123 9.75 -14.09 3.85
N ALA A 124 8.60 -13.72 3.30
CA ALA A 124 7.38 -14.49 3.46
C ALA A 124 7.50 -15.89 2.84
N VAL A 125 8.16 -16.04 1.68
CA VAL A 125 8.36 -17.36 1.03
C VAL A 125 9.09 -18.35 1.95
N PRO A 126 10.34 -18.11 2.41
CA PRO A 126 11.04 -19.06 3.26
C PRO A 126 10.34 -19.25 4.61
N LEU A 127 9.60 -18.24 5.10
CA LEU A 127 8.80 -18.38 6.31
C LEU A 127 7.62 -19.36 6.11
N PHE A 128 6.85 -19.22 5.04
CA PHE A 128 5.76 -20.15 4.73
C PHE A 128 6.30 -21.56 4.46
N GLU A 129 7.39 -21.69 3.72
CA GLU A 129 8.04 -22.99 3.48
C GLU A 129 8.53 -23.64 4.78
N ALA A 130 9.10 -22.86 5.70
CA ALA A 130 9.49 -23.36 7.02
C ALA A 130 8.29 -23.81 7.85
N ILE A 131 7.15 -23.11 7.78
CA ILE A 131 5.90 -23.49 8.44
C ILE A 131 5.38 -24.81 7.87
N ASP A 132 5.35 -24.94 6.53
CA ASP A 132 4.89 -26.15 5.86
C ASP A 132 5.78 -27.35 6.21
N LEU A 133 7.10 -27.16 6.24
CA LEU A 133 8.05 -28.19 6.66
C LEU A 133 7.86 -28.57 8.14
N ALA A 134 7.65 -27.61 9.02
CA ALA A 134 7.39 -27.88 10.43
C ALA A 134 6.06 -28.62 10.65
N GLN A 135 5.03 -28.31 9.86
CA GLN A 135 3.77 -29.06 9.87
C GLN A 135 3.94 -30.49 9.32
N ALA A 136 4.69 -30.65 8.23
CA ALA A 136 4.98 -31.95 7.62
C ALA A 136 5.76 -32.89 8.56
N ASN A 137 6.67 -32.33 9.38
CA ASN A 137 7.43 -33.07 10.39
C ASN A 137 6.67 -33.24 11.72
N GLY A 138 5.43 -32.78 11.82
CA GLY A 138 4.59 -32.90 13.02
C GLY A 138 4.99 -31.98 14.18
N TRP A 139 5.87 -31.01 13.96
CA TRP A 139 6.26 -30.01 14.97
C TRP A 139 5.18 -28.94 15.18
N LEU A 140 4.35 -28.69 14.16
CA LEU A 140 3.21 -27.80 14.23
C LEU A 140 1.92 -28.56 13.92
N THR A 141 0.93 -28.44 14.80
CA THR A 141 -0.40 -29.00 14.57
C THR A 141 -1.16 -28.15 13.56
N VAL A 142 -1.67 -28.77 12.50
CA VAL A 142 -2.51 -28.11 11.50
C VAL A 142 -3.91 -27.87 12.09
N LEU A 143 -4.24 -26.62 12.40
CA LEU A 143 -5.53 -26.25 13.00
C LEU A 143 -6.65 -26.07 11.95
N ALA A 144 -6.31 -25.66 10.73
CA ALA A 144 -7.26 -25.47 9.63
C ALA A 144 -6.55 -25.59 8.27
N ARG A 145 -7.24 -26.15 7.27
CA ARG A 145 -6.81 -26.14 5.87
C ARG A 145 -7.65 -25.12 5.10
N LEU A 146 -7.01 -24.10 4.57
CA LEU A 146 -7.67 -23.08 3.76
C LEU A 146 -7.47 -23.40 2.28
N PRO A 147 -8.51 -23.23 1.44
CA PRO A 147 -8.40 -23.42 0.00
C PRO A 147 -7.65 -22.27 -0.68
#